data_AF-A0A8H5A661-F1
#
_entry.id   AF-A0A8H5A661-F1
#
_cell.length_a   1.000
_cell.length_b   1.000
_cell.length_c   1.000
_cell.angle_alpha   90.00
_cell.angle_beta   90.00
_cell.angle_gamma   90.00
#
_symmetry.space_group_name_H-M   'P 1'
#
loop_
_entity.id
_entity.type
_entity.pdbx_description
1 polymer ?
#
loop_
_entity_poly.entity_id
_entity_poly.type
_entity_poly.pdbx_seq_one_letter_code
_entity_poly.pdbx_strand_id
1 'polypeptide(L)'
;MKKPGGFHWDFFLLGCTTFISGILGLPMPNGLVPQAPVHTDSLTVYETDLEIIPTSEGEGTEIRRSVVRATAVVEQRVSHFLMGLGLIGTMTGPLLVILHVMPAAWGSIESNGILQKLIYLQSERRFIQRDDPMLRVRRRKIILFIGLQLVGVAACVAVSHTLAAIGFPILVILLIPLRILLVPRWFTLQELQILDDFTATNKMVLASLGGKPVLPEHSKEEGWGLERRRSEARHGVPRQRAGSIHR
;
A
#
# COMPACT_ATOMS: atom_id res chain seq x y z
N MET A 1 9.32 -6.62 -7.01
CA MET A 1 9.30 -7.94 -7.71
C MET A 1 9.84 -7.77 -9.12
N LYS A 2 10.76 -8.66 -9.55
CA LYS A 2 11.41 -8.60 -10.88
C LYS A 2 10.73 -9.48 -11.95
N LYS A 3 9.83 -10.39 -11.58
CA LYS A 3 9.17 -11.31 -12.52
C LYS A 3 7.81 -10.80 -13.02
N PRO A 4 7.38 -11.20 -14.23
CA PRO A 4 6.14 -10.73 -14.83
C PRO A 4 4.91 -11.21 -14.06
N GLY A 5 3.93 -10.32 -13.90
CA GLY A 5 2.62 -10.67 -13.35
C GLY A 5 1.75 -11.32 -14.42
N GLY A 6 1.24 -12.53 -14.14
CA GLY A 6 0.38 -13.31 -15.02
C GLY A 6 -1.12 -13.06 -14.81
N PHE A 7 -1.54 -11.79 -14.68
CA PHE A 7 -2.91 -11.45 -14.25
C PHE A 7 -4.01 -12.15 -15.06
N HIS A 8 -3.84 -12.27 -16.39
CA HIS A 8 -4.81 -12.96 -17.24
C HIS A 8 -4.96 -14.45 -16.89
N TRP A 9 -3.83 -15.11 -16.63
CA TRP A 9 -3.82 -16.52 -16.24
C TRP A 9 -4.40 -16.71 -14.85
N ASP A 10 -4.11 -15.79 -13.93
CA ASP A 10 -4.67 -15.81 -12.57
C ASP A 10 -6.20 -15.64 -12.61
N PHE A 11 -6.73 -14.74 -13.44
CA PHE A 11 -8.18 -14.60 -13.63
C PHE A 11 -8.83 -15.83 -14.26
N PHE A 12 -8.18 -16.44 -15.25
CA PHE A 12 -8.68 -17.65 -15.89
C PHE A 12 -8.73 -18.82 -14.90
N LEU A 13 -7.64 -19.07 -14.16
CA LEU A 13 -7.58 -20.11 -13.13
C LEU A 13 -8.58 -19.85 -12.00
N LEU A 14 -8.73 -18.60 -11.57
CA LEU A 14 -9.74 -18.22 -10.59
C LEU A 14 -11.13 -18.58 -11.13
N GLY A 15 -11.49 -18.15 -12.34
CA GLY A 15 -12.77 -18.48 -12.97
C GLY A 15 -13.05 -19.99 -13.07
N CYS A 16 -12.05 -20.79 -13.42
CA CYS A 16 -12.19 -22.25 -13.45
C CYS A 16 -12.42 -22.84 -12.05
N THR A 17 -11.65 -22.40 -11.05
CA THR A 17 -11.80 -22.90 -9.67
C THR A 17 -13.12 -22.47 -9.04
N THR A 18 -13.58 -21.25 -9.27
CA THR A 18 -14.88 -20.76 -8.78
C THR A 18 -16.04 -21.53 -9.42
N PHE A 19 -15.95 -21.86 -10.71
CA PHE A 19 -16.94 -22.69 -11.40
C PHE A 19 -17.03 -24.10 -10.78
N ILE A 20 -15.89 -24.75 -10.55
CA ILE A 20 -15.84 -26.07 -9.91
C ILE A 20 -16.37 -26.01 -8.47
N SER A 21 -15.96 -25.00 -7.69
CA SER A 21 -16.48 -24.77 -6.33
C SER A 21 -18.00 -24.58 -6.32
N GLY A 22 -18.55 -23.87 -7.31
CA GLY A 22 -19.99 -23.69 -7.47
C GLY A 22 -20.73 -25.00 -7.73
N ILE A 23 -20.19 -25.90 -8.55
CA ILE A 23 -20.76 -27.24 -8.78
C ILE A 23 -20.71 -28.10 -7.50
N LEU A 24 -19.62 -28.00 -6.73
CA LEU A 24 -19.42 -28.77 -5.50
C LEU A 24 -20.12 -28.18 -4.26
N GLY A 25 -20.75 -27.00 -4.38
CA GLY A 25 -21.36 -26.30 -3.24
C GLY A 25 -20.35 -25.74 -2.23
N LEU A 26 -19.08 -25.59 -2.63
CA LEU A 26 -18.02 -25.04 -1.80
C LEU A 26 -18.01 -23.50 -1.88
N PRO A 27 -17.59 -22.81 -0.81
CA PRO A 27 -17.41 -21.37 -0.86
C PRO A 27 -16.37 -20.98 -1.91
N MET A 28 -16.65 -19.89 -2.62
CA MET A 28 -15.81 -19.40 -3.71
C MET A 28 -14.46 -18.89 -3.17
N PRO A 29 -13.32 -19.29 -3.76
CA PRO A 29 -12.03 -18.70 -3.41
C PRO A 29 -11.99 -17.22 -3.81
N ASN A 30 -11.48 -16.36 -2.93
CA ASN A 30 -11.33 -14.92 -3.15
C ASN A 30 -9.88 -14.46 -2.96
N GLY A 31 -9.50 -13.38 -3.65
CA GLY A 31 -8.21 -12.73 -3.45
C GLY A 31 -8.16 -12.04 -2.09
N LEU A 32 -7.27 -12.50 -1.20
CA LEU A 32 -7.16 -11.98 0.16
C LEU A 32 -6.23 -10.75 0.18
N VAL A 33 -6.84 -9.58 0.03
CA VAL A 33 -6.16 -8.26 -0.05
C VAL A 33 -5.20 -7.99 1.11
N PRO A 34 -5.56 -8.20 2.40
CA PRO A 34 -4.60 -7.94 3.49
C PRO A 34 -3.57 -9.06 3.66
N GLN A 35 -3.84 -10.28 3.19
CA GLN A 35 -2.95 -11.42 3.38
C GLN A 35 -1.81 -11.45 2.36
N ALA A 36 -2.09 -11.11 1.10
CA ALA A 36 -1.09 -11.07 0.03
C ALA A 36 0.15 -10.21 0.37
N PRO A 37 0.01 -8.95 0.86
CA PRO A 37 1.16 -8.13 1.19
C PRO A 37 1.90 -8.63 2.43
N VAL A 38 1.20 -9.12 3.46
CA VAL A 38 1.84 -9.65 4.68
C VAL A 38 2.63 -10.93 4.38
N HIS A 39 2.09 -11.79 3.50
CA HIS A 39 2.82 -12.97 3.03
C HIS A 39 4.07 -12.58 2.24
N THR A 40 3.95 -11.61 1.33
CA THR A 40 5.08 -11.10 0.56
C THR A 40 6.15 -10.47 1.47
N ASP A 41 5.73 -9.71 2.47
CA ASP A 41 6.60 -9.10 3.47
C ASP A 41 7.37 -10.15 4.28
N SER A 42 6.70 -11.25 4.67
CA SER A 42 7.35 -12.36 5.38
C SER A 42 8.46 -13.06 4.59
N LEU A 43 8.35 -13.02 3.25
CA LEU A 43 9.30 -13.61 2.31
C LEU A 43 10.33 -12.61 1.80
N THR A 44 10.27 -11.36 2.25
CA THR A 44 11.18 -10.30 1.84
C THR A 44 12.43 -10.34 2.70
N VAL A 45 13.58 -10.42 2.03
CA VAL A 45 14.90 -10.25 2.64
C VAL A 45 15.17 -8.76 2.76
N TYR A 46 15.45 -8.35 4.00
CA TYR A 46 15.75 -6.98 4.35
C TYR A 46 17.23 -6.87 4.73
N GLU A 47 17.95 -6.02 4.03
CA GLU A 47 19.32 -5.65 4.40
C GLU A 47 19.30 -4.27 5.06
N THR A 48 20.06 -4.10 6.13
CA THR A 48 20.18 -2.83 6.84
C THR A 48 21.49 -2.18 6.40
N ASP A 49 21.38 -1.16 5.57
CA ASP A 49 22.52 -0.35 5.14
C ASP A 49 22.69 0.82 6.11
N LEU A 50 23.93 1.22 6.38
CA LEU A 50 24.23 2.42 7.17
C LEU A 50 24.50 3.57 6.20
N GLU A 51 23.54 4.49 6.07
CA GLU A 51 23.78 5.76 5.40
C GLU A 51 24.48 6.71 6.36
N ILE A 52 25.71 7.10 6.01
CA ILE A 52 26.48 8.12 6.71
C ILE A 52 26.18 9.44 6.00
N ILE A 53 25.41 10.31 6.64
CA ILE A 53 25.10 11.63 6.09
C ILE A 53 26.16 12.61 6.62
N PRO A 54 27.05 13.16 5.77
CA PRO A 54 28.00 14.17 6.21
C PRO A 54 27.24 15.49 6.44
N THR A 55 27.25 15.97 7.68
CA THR A 55 26.69 17.27 8.03
C THR A 55 27.55 18.37 7.41
N SER A 56 26.95 19.29 6.65
CA SER A 56 27.68 20.37 5.94
C SER A 56 28.15 21.51 6.84
N GLU A 57 27.83 21.48 8.15
CA GLU A 57 28.20 22.52 9.11
C GLU A 57 29.12 21.94 10.20
N GLY A 58 30.43 22.04 9.97
CA GLY A 58 31.42 22.45 10.97
C GLY A 58 31.78 21.54 12.15
N GLU A 59 30.98 20.56 12.54
CA GLU A 59 31.34 19.63 13.63
C GLU A 59 31.21 18.20 13.13
N GLY A 60 32.29 17.42 13.26
CA GLY A 60 32.47 16.04 12.78
C GLY A 60 31.56 14.98 13.41
N THR A 61 30.28 15.30 13.57
CA THR A 61 29.23 14.35 13.94
C THR A 61 28.71 13.69 12.66
N GLU A 62 29.26 12.51 12.37
CA GLU A 62 28.71 11.58 11.40
C GLU A 62 27.37 11.06 11.94
N ILE A 63 26.26 11.48 11.34
CA ILE A 63 24.95 10.89 11.67
C ILE A 63 24.87 9.55 10.91
N ARG A 64 25.07 8.46 11.64
CA ARG A 64 24.89 7.09 11.13
C ARG A 64 23.41 6.73 11.20
N ARG A 65 22.76 6.59 10.04
CA ARG A 65 21.36 6.18 9.95
C ARG A 65 21.26 4.79 9.35
N SER A 66 20.60 3.87 10.05
CA SER A 66 20.23 2.57 9.48
C SER A 66 19.03 2.74 8.55
N VAL A 67 19.20 2.40 7.27
CA VAL A 67 18.14 2.37 6.27
C VAL A 67 17.89 0.90 5.91
N VAL A 68 16.64 0.47 6.08
CA VAL A 68 16.24 -0.92 5.80
C VAL A 68 15.78 -1.04 4.35
N ARG A 69 16.57 -1.73 3.53
CA ARG A 69 16.29 -1.93 2.10
C ARG A 69 15.77 -3.35 1.85
N ALA A 70 14.64 -3.46 1.15
CA ALA A 70 14.13 -4.74 0.66
C ALA A 70 14.94 -5.17 -0.57
N THR A 71 15.77 -6.22 -0.46
CA THR A 71 16.71 -6.62 -1.52
C THR A 71 16.13 -7.69 -2.44
N ALA A 72 15.48 -8.70 -1.88
CA ALA A 72 14.87 -9.80 -2.63
C ALA A 72 13.61 -10.33 -1.95
N VAL A 73 12.73 -10.94 -2.75
CA VAL A 73 11.55 -11.67 -2.24
C VAL A 73 11.73 -13.13 -2.65
N VAL A 74 11.69 -14.05 -1.68
CA VAL A 74 11.80 -15.49 -1.92
C VAL A 74 10.41 -16.04 -2.20
N GLU A 75 10.12 -16.41 -3.45
CA GLU A 75 8.82 -17.02 -3.78
C GLU A 75 8.77 -18.47 -3.30
N GLN A 76 7.84 -18.77 -2.37
CA GLN A 76 7.65 -20.12 -1.85
C GLN A 76 6.28 -20.67 -2.26
N ARG A 77 6.26 -21.69 -3.11
CA ARG A 77 5.03 -22.40 -3.50
C ARG A 77 4.57 -23.43 -2.46
N VAL A 78 5.53 -23.96 -1.70
CA VAL A 78 5.29 -24.96 -0.64
C VAL A 78 4.47 -24.38 0.51
N SER A 79 4.63 -23.09 0.81
CA SER A 79 3.93 -22.42 1.91
C SER A 79 2.42 -22.42 1.70
N HIS A 80 1.94 -22.16 0.48
CA HIS A 80 0.51 -22.26 0.17
C HIS A 80 -0.02 -23.69 0.25
N PHE A 81 0.77 -24.69 -0.15
CA PHE A 81 0.41 -26.10 -0.04
C PHE A 81 0.30 -26.55 1.44
N LEU A 82 1.28 -26.19 2.27
CA LEU A 82 1.26 -26.47 3.70
C LEU A 82 0.16 -25.71 4.44
N MET A 83 -0.15 -24.47 4.04
CA MET A 83 -1.31 -23.73 4.56
C MET A 83 -2.62 -24.44 4.23
N GLY A 84 -2.77 -24.99 3.01
CA GLY A 84 -3.94 -25.78 2.63
C GLY A 84 -4.07 -27.09 3.42
N LEU A 85 -2.96 -27.81 3.62
CA LEU A 85 -2.94 -29.02 4.44
C LEU A 85 -3.22 -28.72 5.92
N GLY A 86 -2.63 -27.63 6.42
CA GLY A 86 -2.85 -27.13 7.77
C GLY A 86 -4.31 -26.73 8.01
N LEU A 87 -4.97 -26.12 7.02
CA LEU A 87 -6.40 -25.80 7.10
C LEU A 87 -7.26 -27.05 7.26
N ILE A 88 -6.97 -28.12 6.52
CA ILE A 88 -7.66 -29.42 6.67
C ILE A 88 -7.44 -29.98 8.08
N GLY A 89 -6.23 -29.83 8.64
CA GLY A 89 -5.92 -30.23 10.01
C GLY A 89 -6.59 -29.38 11.09
N THR A 90 -6.73 -28.06 10.89
CA THR A 90 -7.34 -27.13 11.85
C THR A 90 -8.88 -27.17 11.84
N MET A 91 -9.50 -27.86 10.87
CA MET A 91 -10.92 -28.22 10.92
C MET A 91 -11.23 -29.27 12.02
N THR A 92 -10.23 -29.74 12.77
CA THR A 92 -10.44 -30.53 13.99
C THR A 92 -10.90 -29.65 15.16
N GLY A 93 -11.93 -30.10 15.88
CA GLY A 93 -12.70 -29.33 16.86
C GLY A 93 -11.95 -28.40 17.83
N PRO A 94 -10.82 -28.79 18.45
CA PRO A 94 -10.16 -27.93 19.45
C PRO A 94 -9.42 -26.72 18.88
N LEU A 95 -9.05 -26.71 17.60
CA LEU A 95 -8.23 -25.64 17.00
C LEU A 95 -9.06 -24.46 16.46
N LEU A 96 -10.35 -24.66 16.22
CA LEU A 96 -11.28 -23.60 15.76
C LEU A 96 -11.50 -22.50 16.80
N VAL A 97 -11.33 -22.80 18.09
CA VAL A 97 -11.51 -21.85 19.20
C VAL A 97 -10.39 -20.80 19.24
N ILE A 98 -9.18 -21.16 18.81
CA ILE A 98 -8.00 -20.27 18.84
C ILE A 98 -8.01 -19.29 17.66
N LEU A 99 -8.59 -19.69 16.53
CA LEU A 99 -8.58 -18.87 15.31
C LEU A 99 -9.39 -17.57 15.43
N HIS A 100 -10.40 -17.53 16.32
CA HIS A 100 -11.23 -16.34 16.55
C HIS A 100 -10.51 -15.17 17.26
N VAL A 101 -9.30 -15.39 17.78
CA VAL A 101 -8.61 -14.41 18.65
C VAL A 101 -7.56 -13.58 17.88
N MET A 102 -7.35 -13.81 16.58
CA MET A 102 -6.28 -13.13 15.85
C MET A 102 -6.61 -11.66 15.48
N PRO A 103 -5.85 -10.67 16.00
CA PRO A 103 -6.03 -9.28 15.61
C PRO A 103 -5.29 -9.02 14.29
N ALA A 104 -5.96 -9.24 13.16
CA ALA A 104 -5.36 -9.09 11.83
C ALA A 104 -5.31 -7.63 11.30
N ALA A 105 -5.94 -6.66 12.00
CA ALA A 105 -6.20 -5.33 11.44
C ALA A 105 -5.09 -4.28 11.68
N TRP A 106 -4.21 -4.47 12.66
CA TRP A 106 -3.31 -3.39 13.11
C TRP A 106 -2.20 -3.04 12.10
N GLY A 107 -1.60 -4.03 11.43
CA GLY A 107 -0.50 -3.78 10.47
C GLY A 107 -0.92 -3.02 9.21
N SER A 108 -2.20 -3.04 8.85
CA SER A 108 -2.73 -2.32 7.68
C SER A 108 -2.89 -0.82 7.96
N ILE A 109 -3.10 -0.43 9.23
CA ILE A 109 -3.35 0.95 9.62
C ILE A 109 -2.06 1.79 9.55
N GLU A 110 -0.94 1.25 10.02
CA GLU A 110 0.35 1.96 10.11
C GLU A 110 0.93 2.31 8.73
N SER A 111 0.76 1.42 7.75
CA SER A 111 1.26 1.63 6.38
C SER A 111 0.37 2.52 5.52
N ASN A 112 -0.74 3.04 6.06
CA ASN A 112 -1.68 3.85 5.30
C ASN A 112 -1.15 5.28 5.10
N GLY A 113 -1.02 5.70 3.84
CA GLY A 113 -0.56 7.06 3.49
C GLY A 113 -1.48 8.19 3.98
N ILE A 114 -2.78 7.92 4.22
CA ILE A 114 -3.69 8.90 4.83
C ILE A 114 -3.27 9.18 6.28
N LEU A 115 -2.94 8.13 7.03
CA LEU A 115 -2.53 8.22 8.42
C LEU A 115 -1.18 8.95 8.55
N GLN A 116 -0.22 8.64 7.68
CA GLN A 116 1.09 9.32 7.66
C GLN A 116 0.94 10.83 7.46
N LYS A 117 0.05 11.26 6.55
CA LYS A 117 -0.24 12.67 6.31
C LYS A 117 -0.97 13.34 7.48
N LEU A 118 -1.81 12.58 8.19
CA LEU A 118 -2.48 13.07 9.40
C LEU A 118 -1.48 13.26 10.55
N ILE A 119 -0.55 12.31 10.74
CA ILE A 119 0.56 12.42 11.70
C ILE A 119 1.45 13.62 11.35
N TYR A 120 1.75 13.85 10.07
CA TYR A 120 2.50 15.04 9.64
C TYR A 120 1.80 16.36 10.01
N LEU A 121 0.47 16.42 9.87
CA LEU A 121 -0.31 17.61 10.24
C LEU A 121 -0.30 17.87 11.75
N GLN A 122 -0.32 16.81 12.55
CA GLN A 122 -0.24 16.89 14.02
C GLN A 122 1.20 17.13 14.51
N SER A 123 2.21 16.82 13.70
CA SER A 123 3.61 16.99 14.05
C SER A 123 3.99 18.48 14.11
N GLU A 124 4.74 18.82 15.17
CA GLU A 124 5.23 20.17 15.39
C GLU A 124 6.34 20.51 14.38
N ARG A 125 6.38 21.78 13.93
CA ARG A 125 7.33 22.23 12.90
C ARG A 125 8.80 22.01 13.25
N ARG A 126 9.12 21.95 14.54
CA ARG A 126 10.48 21.72 15.04
C ARG A 126 11.01 20.31 14.72
N PHE A 127 10.12 19.31 14.65
CA PHE A 127 10.51 17.92 14.36
C PHE A 127 10.48 17.58 12.87
N ILE A 128 10.01 18.50 12.02
CA ILE A 128 9.99 18.32 10.57
C ILE A 128 11.33 18.78 10.00
N GLN A 129 12.03 17.88 9.31
CA GLN A 129 13.30 18.22 8.65
C GLN A 129 13.10 19.26 7.55
N ARG A 130 14.04 20.20 7.42
CA ARG A 130 13.95 21.34 6.48
C ARG A 130 13.84 20.92 5.00
N ASP A 131 14.35 19.74 4.66
CA ASP A 131 14.36 19.25 3.28
C ASP A 131 13.08 18.48 2.88
N ASP A 132 12.11 18.33 3.76
CA ASP A 132 10.92 17.51 3.50
C ASP A 132 10.08 18.07 2.33
N PRO A 133 9.75 17.28 1.29
CA PRO A 133 8.92 17.74 0.18
C PRO A 133 7.53 18.23 0.63
N MET A 134 7.00 17.73 1.76
CA MET A 134 5.70 18.17 2.30
C MET A 134 5.72 19.63 2.78
N LEU A 135 6.89 20.23 3.03
CA LEU A 135 7.02 21.65 3.37
C LEU A 135 6.75 22.57 2.18
N ARG A 136 6.90 22.08 0.94
CA ARG A 136 6.65 22.84 -0.29
C ARG A 136 5.15 23.06 -0.53
N VAL A 137 4.29 22.27 0.11
CA VAL A 137 2.84 22.33 -0.02
C VAL A 137 2.22 23.07 1.16
N ARG A 138 1.25 23.95 0.89
CA ARG A 138 0.53 24.67 1.95
C ARG A 138 -0.28 23.69 2.82
N ARG A 139 -0.18 23.79 4.14
CA ARG A 139 -0.93 22.92 5.10
C ARG A 139 -2.44 22.85 4.81
N ARG A 140 -3.06 23.96 4.39
CA ARG A 140 -4.50 23.98 4.02
C ARG A 140 -4.83 23.05 2.84
N LYS A 141 -3.92 22.92 1.87
CA LYS A 141 -4.08 22.01 0.72
C LYS A 141 -3.93 20.56 1.14
N ILE A 142 -3.03 20.26 2.07
CA ILE A 142 -2.88 18.91 2.65
C ILE A 142 -4.17 18.51 3.37
N ILE A 143 -4.75 19.40 4.18
CA ILE A 143 -6.04 19.15 4.86
C ILE A 143 -7.15 18.91 3.84
N LEU A 144 -7.22 19.73 2.78
CA LEU A 144 -8.23 19.54 1.72
C LEU A 144 -8.05 18.19 1.00
N PHE A 145 -6.81 17.78 0.76
CA PHE A 145 -6.50 16.49 0.12
C PHE A 145 -6.93 15.32 0.98
N ILE A 146 -6.57 15.32 2.28
CA ILE A 146 -7.00 14.30 3.24
C ILE A 146 -8.52 14.30 3.37
N GLY A 147 -9.16 15.48 3.44
CA GLY A 147 -10.61 15.61 3.50
C GLY A 147 -11.30 14.95 2.31
N LEU A 148 -10.80 15.19 1.10
CA LEU A 148 -11.32 14.55 -0.12
C LEU A 148 -11.16 13.02 -0.08
N GLN A 149 -10.03 12.51 0.41
CA GLN A 149 -9.81 11.07 0.59
C GLN A 149 -10.76 10.48 1.64
N LEU A 150 -10.95 11.16 2.78
CA LEU A 150 -11.87 10.74 3.83
C LEU A 150 -13.33 10.74 3.35
N VAL A 151 -13.73 11.68 2.50
CA VAL A 151 -15.06 11.66 1.86
C VAL A 151 -15.22 10.43 0.98
N GLY A 152 -14.21 10.08 0.18
CA GLY A 152 -14.23 8.85 -0.62
C GLY A 152 -14.34 7.58 0.24
N VAL A 153 -13.55 7.50 1.32
CA VAL A 153 -13.61 6.39 2.28
C VAL A 153 -14.96 6.34 2.99
N ALA A 154 -15.50 7.48 3.42
CA ALA A 154 -16.80 7.56 4.09
C ALA A 154 -17.94 7.14 3.15
N ALA A 155 -17.89 7.54 1.87
CA ALA A 155 -18.85 7.09 0.86
C ALA A 155 -18.80 5.57 0.68
N CYS A 156 -17.60 5.00 0.60
CA CYS A 156 -17.39 3.55 0.55
C CYS A 156 -17.97 2.84 1.79
N VAL A 157 -17.68 3.34 3.00
CA VAL A 157 -18.18 2.77 4.26
C VAL A 157 -19.71 2.88 4.33
N ALA A 158 -20.28 4.03 3.98
CA ALA A 158 -21.72 4.25 3.98
C ALA A 158 -22.46 3.27 3.06
N VAL A 159 -21.95 3.05 1.84
CA VAL A 159 -22.54 2.09 0.91
C VAL A 159 -22.37 0.65 1.39
N SER A 160 -21.26 0.30 2.02
CA SER A 160 -21.03 -1.02 2.62
C SER A 160 -22.03 -1.37 3.73
N HIS A 161 -22.60 -0.38 4.42
CA HIS A 161 -23.67 -0.60 5.40
C HIS A 161 -25.06 -0.83 4.78
N THR A 162 -25.19 -0.75 3.45
CA THR A 162 -26.45 -0.95 2.73
C THR A 162 -26.44 -2.24 1.93
N LEU A 163 -27.63 -2.71 1.49
CA LEU A 163 -27.77 -3.82 0.54
C LEU A 163 -27.03 -3.57 -0.80
N ALA A 164 -26.69 -2.31 -1.10
CA ALA A 164 -25.88 -1.94 -2.25
C ALA A 164 -24.38 -2.31 -2.12
N ALA A 165 -23.96 -2.92 -0.99
CA ALA A 165 -22.59 -3.39 -0.78
C ALA A 165 -22.08 -4.32 -1.90
N ILE A 166 -22.96 -5.09 -2.55
CA ILE A 166 -22.60 -5.93 -3.71
C ILE A 166 -22.02 -5.08 -4.87
N GLY A 167 -22.47 -3.83 -5.01
CA GLY A 167 -21.99 -2.87 -6.00
C GLY A 167 -20.74 -2.10 -5.61
N PHE A 168 -20.11 -2.40 -4.47
CA PHE A 168 -18.91 -1.71 -3.99
C PHE A 168 -17.80 -1.55 -5.06
N PRO A 169 -17.45 -2.58 -5.87
CA PRO A 169 -16.42 -2.44 -6.89
C PRO A 169 -16.74 -1.37 -7.95
N ILE A 170 -18.01 -1.22 -8.31
CA ILE A 170 -18.47 -0.23 -9.29
C ILE A 170 -18.26 1.18 -8.74
N LEU A 171 -18.55 1.39 -7.45
CA LEU A 171 -18.31 2.66 -6.78
C LEU A 171 -16.82 3.00 -6.75
N VAL A 172 -15.94 2.05 -6.44
CA VAL A 172 -14.49 2.29 -6.49
C VAL A 172 -14.03 2.65 -7.90
N ILE A 173 -14.53 1.96 -8.93
CA ILE A 173 -14.22 2.28 -10.33
C ILE A 173 -14.70 3.69 -10.67
N LEU A 174 -15.87 4.12 -10.20
CA LEU A 174 -16.42 5.46 -10.42
C LEU A 174 -15.63 6.56 -9.69
N LEU A 175 -15.02 6.26 -8.55
CA LEU A 175 -14.18 7.21 -7.82
C LEU A 175 -12.89 7.55 -8.58
N ILE A 176 -12.38 6.66 -9.45
CA ILE A 176 -11.17 6.87 -10.24
C ILE A 176 -11.31 8.05 -11.24
N PRO A 177 -12.29 8.07 -12.17
CA PRO A 177 -12.48 9.20 -13.08
C PRO A 177 -12.91 10.46 -12.33
N LEU A 178 -13.71 10.33 -11.27
CA LEU A 178 -14.09 11.46 -10.41
C LEU A 178 -12.86 12.14 -9.81
N ARG A 179 -11.88 11.36 -9.36
CA ARG A 179 -10.59 11.86 -8.87
C ARG A 179 -9.81 12.59 -9.96
N ILE A 180 -9.70 11.99 -11.15
CA ILE A 180 -8.94 12.58 -12.28
C ILE A 180 -9.57 13.90 -12.74
N LEU A 181 -10.88 14.09 -12.60
CA LEU A 181 -11.58 15.31 -13.02
C LEU A 181 -11.68 16.38 -11.92
N LEU A 182 -11.84 15.99 -10.65
CA LEU A 182 -12.00 16.92 -9.53
C LEU A 182 -10.68 17.42 -8.97
N VAL A 183 -9.69 16.53 -8.79
CA VAL A 183 -8.41 16.85 -8.14
C VAL A 183 -7.60 17.92 -8.90
N PRO A 184 -7.38 17.85 -10.22
CA PRO A 184 -6.58 18.86 -10.91
C PRO A 184 -7.24 20.25 -10.96
N ARG A 185 -8.54 20.38 -10.65
CA ARG A 185 -9.19 21.69 -10.54
C ARG A 185 -8.81 22.44 -9.26
N TRP A 186 -8.41 21.74 -8.20
CA TRP A 186 -8.09 22.35 -6.91
C TRP A 186 -6.60 22.33 -6.56
N PHE A 187 -5.80 21.50 -7.22
CA PHE A 187 -4.37 21.32 -6.93
C PHE A 187 -3.50 21.68 -8.12
N THR A 188 -2.34 22.28 -7.84
CA THR A 188 -1.32 22.48 -8.88
C THR A 188 -0.58 21.17 -9.15
N LEU A 189 0.00 21.04 -10.35
CA LEU A 189 0.75 19.83 -10.75
C LEU A 189 1.89 19.50 -9.77
N GLN A 190 2.59 20.51 -9.25
CA GLN A 190 3.68 20.32 -8.29
C GLN A 190 3.18 19.80 -6.93
N GLU A 191 2.04 20.31 -6.45
CA GLU A 191 1.42 19.84 -5.21
C GLU A 191 0.95 18.39 -5.36
N LEU A 192 0.37 18.04 -6.51
CA LEU A 192 -0.12 16.70 -6.78
C LEU A 192 1.02 15.68 -6.96
N GLN A 193 2.12 16.08 -7.58
CA GLN A 193 3.35 15.30 -7.67
C GLN A 193 3.95 14.91 -6.32
N ILE A 194 3.76 15.77 -5.31
CA ILE A 194 4.24 15.51 -3.94
C ILE A 194 3.24 14.63 -3.18
N LEU A 195 1.95 15.00 -3.24
CA LEU A 195 0.90 14.38 -2.42
C LEU A 195 0.34 13.08 -3.00
N ASP A 196 0.47 12.87 -4.30
CA ASP A 196 -0.09 11.73 -4.99
C ASP A 196 0.99 10.82 -5.54
N ASP A 197 0.71 9.52 -5.52
CA ASP A 197 1.58 8.47 -6.00
C ASP A 197 0.77 7.54 -6.93
N PHE A 198 1.47 6.94 -7.88
CA PHE A 198 0.82 5.98 -8.78
C PHE A 198 0.42 4.73 -8.01
N THR A 199 -0.80 4.25 -8.27
CA THR A 199 -1.29 2.98 -7.73
C THR A 199 -0.44 1.79 -8.17
N ALA A 200 0.15 1.87 -9.37
CA ALA A 200 1.13 0.91 -9.86
C ALA A 200 2.28 1.64 -10.57
N THR A 201 3.50 1.44 -10.09
CA THR A 201 4.73 1.99 -10.68
C THR A 201 5.47 0.97 -11.55
N ASN A 202 5.10 -0.31 -11.44
CA ASN A 202 5.76 -1.37 -12.20
C ASN A 202 5.33 -1.31 -13.68
N LYS A 203 6.30 -1.05 -14.56
CA LYS A 203 6.12 -0.99 -16.02
C LYS A 203 5.40 -2.21 -16.58
N MET A 204 5.62 -3.39 -16.00
CA MET A 204 4.99 -4.63 -16.42
C MET A 204 3.50 -4.70 -16.02
N VAL A 205 3.15 -4.25 -14.81
CA VAL A 205 1.75 -4.20 -14.36
C VAL A 205 0.96 -3.23 -15.24
N LEU A 206 1.56 -2.09 -15.56
CA LEU A 206 0.98 -1.12 -16.49
C LEU A 206 0.84 -1.71 -17.90
N ALA A 207 1.82 -2.47 -18.39
CA ALA A 207 1.72 -3.15 -19.69
C ALA A 207 0.56 -4.15 -19.75
N SER A 208 0.33 -4.93 -18.69
CA SER A 208 -0.79 -5.88 -18.61
C SER A 208 -2.17 -5.20 -18.48
N LEU A 209 -2.23 -3.95 -18.02
CA LEU A 209 -3.48 -3.21 -17.78
C LEU A 209 -3.82 -2.20 -18.90
N GLY A 210 -3.19 -2.31 -20.07
CA GLY A 210 -3.49 -1.45 -21.22
C GLY A 210 -2.54 -0.27 -21.42
N GLY A 211 -1.40 -0.25 -20.72
CA GLY A 211 -0.32 0.70 -20.91
C GLY A 211 -0.18 1.75 -19.81
N LYS A 212 0.80 2.63 -19.98
CA LYS A 212 1.07 3.70 -19.02
C LYS A 212 0.00 4.81 -19.14
N PRO A 213 -0.49 5.38 -18.02
CA PRO A 213 -1.40 6.51 -18.08
C PRO A 213 -0.73 7.72 -18.75
N VAL A 214 -1.48 8.46 -19.56
CA VAL A 214 -0.99 9.69 -20.21
C VAL A 214 -0.71 10.73 -19.13
N LEU A 215 0.55 11.11 -18.99
CA LEU A 215 0.99 12.14 -18.08
C LEU A 215 0.78 13.53 -18.71
N PRO A 216 0.49 14.57 -17.90
CA PRO A 216 0.53 15.95 -18.38
C PRO A 216 1.87 16.27 -19.06
N GLU A 217 1.84 17.00 -20.18
CA GLU A 217 2.93 17.27 -21.15
C GLU A 217 4.27 17.75 -20.57
N HIS A 218 4.29 18.17 -19.30
CA HIS A 218 5.48 18.68 -18.59
C HIS A 218 5.84 17.89 -17.31
N SER A 219 5.29 16.70 -17.11
CA SER A 219 5.54 15.89 -15.92
C SER A 219 6.26 14.58 -16.24
N LYS A 220 7.32 14.28 -15.47
CA LYS A 220 8.05 13.00 -15.54
C LYS A 220 7.56 12.06 -14.44
N GLU A 221 7.54 10.75 -14.70
CA GLU A 221 7.16 9.70 -13.72
C GLU A 221 7.96 9.80 -12.41
N GLU A 222 9.23 10.18 -12.49
CA GLU A 222 10.13 10.33 -11.35
C GLU A 222 9.75 11.50 -10.42
N GLY A 223 8.95 12.44 -10.93
CA GLY A 223 8.46 13.59 -10.17
C GLY A 223 7.22 13.29 -9.32
N TRP A 224 6.61 12.11 -9.46
CA TRP A 224 5.40 11.72 -8.70
C TRP A 224 5.74 10.84 -7.50
N GLY A 225 4.91 10.89 -6.45
CA GLY A 225 5.11 10.12 -5.23
C GLY A 225 6.35 10.51 -4.43
N LEU A 226 6.80 11.77 -4.56
CA LEU A 226 8.05 12.24 -3.95
C LEU A 226 8.06 12.09 -2.42
N GLU A 227 6.91 12.29 -1.77
CA GLU A 227 6.73 12.07 -0.33
C GLU A 227 7.03 10.61 0.03
N ARG A 228 6.36 9.67 -0.62
CA ARG A 228 6.50 8.23 -0.33
C ARG A 228 7.91 7.74 -0.58
N ARG A 229 8.51 8.09 -1.73
CA ARG A 229 9.89 7.70 -2.05
C ARG A 229 10.89 8.26 -1.04
N ARG A 230 10.71 9.49 -0.57
CA ARG A 230 11.55 10.07 0.48
C ARG A 230 11.32 9.42 1.83
N SER A 231 10.08 9.07 2.16
CA SER A 231 9.76 8.34 3.38
C SER A 231 10.43 6.97 3.38
N GLU A 232 10.32 6.23 2.26
CA GLU A 232 10.99 4.94 2.05
C GLU A 232 12.52 5.06 2.07
N ALA A 233 13.09 6.14 1.52
CA ALA A 233 14.53 6.39 1.61
C ALA A 233 14.99 6.71 3.05
N ARG A 234 14.15 7.37 3.86
CA ARG A 234 14.51 7.78 5.22
C ARG A 234 14.31 6.69 6.27
N HIS A 235 13.19 5.98 6.22
CA HIS A 235 12.79 5.00 7.23
C HIS A 235 13.00 3.56 6.76
N GLY A 236 13.43 3.37 5.50
CA GLY A 236 13.38 2.08 4.84
C GLY A 236 11.95 1.73 4.41
N VAL A 237 11.81 0.56 3.78
CA VAL A 237 10.49 0.04 3.41
C VAL A 237 9.73 -0.33 4.70
N PRO A 238 8.51 0.18 4.91
CA PRO A 238 7.74 -0.13 6.12
C PRO A 238 7.46 -1.64 6.18
N ARG A 239 7.89 -2.29 7.26
CA ARG A 239 7.58 -3.69 7.55
C ARG A 239 6.13 -3.76 8.03
N GLN A 240 5.31 -4.65 7.47
CA GLN A 240 3.91 -4.83 7.91
C GLN A 240 3.78 -5.71 9.16
N ARG A 241 4.89 -6.11 9.79
CA ARG A 241 4.86 -6.89 11.03
C ARG A 241 4.26 -6.07 12.17
N ALA A 242 3.29 -6.66 12.87
CA ALA A 242 2.92 -6.23 14.19
C ALA A 242 4.14 -6.37 15.12
N GLY A 243 4.74 -5.24 15.53
CA GLY A 243 5.77 -5.24 16.57
C GLY A 243 7.09 -4.53 16.27
N SER A 244 7.16 -3.50 15.41
CA SER A 244 8.29 -2.56 15.48
C SER A 244 8.11 -1.57 16.63
N ILE A 245 8.08 -2.07 17.87
CA ILE A 245 8.37 -1.23 19.03
C ILE A 245 9.88 -1.01 18.98
N HIS A 246 10.28 0.12 18.40
CA HIS A 246 11.61 0.66 18.64
C HIS A 246 11.72 0.92 20.15
N ARG A 247 12.62 0.17 20.79
CA ARG A 247 13.01 0.40 22.18
C ARG A 247 14.28 1.21 22.20
#